data_AF-A0A2V5MWT1-F1
#
_entry.id   AF-A0A2V5MWT1-F1
#
_cell.length_a   1.000
_cell.length_b   1.000
_cell.length_c   1.000
_cell.angle_alpha   90.00
_cell.angle_beta   90.00
_cell.angle_gamma   90.00
#
_symmetry.space_group_name_H-M   'P 1'
#
loop_
_entity.id
_entity.type
_entity.pdbx_description
1 polymer ?
#
loop_
_entity_poly.entity_id
_entity_poly.type
_entity_poly.pdbx_seq_one_letter_code
_entity_poly.pdbx_strand_id
1 'polypeptide(L)'
;MNKKLVLVIGLLVLRGISQCRGDGFIVIEHPIYVPPTHFPFAALEVTSHQVNVKIDGQVAITSIDQEFYNPNDQRLEGFYMFPVPKGAHLDKFSMEIGGKSVDA
;
A
#
# COMPACT_ATOMS: atom_id res chain seq x y z
N MET A 1 2.87 11.11 -40.04
CA MET A 1 3.47 10.68 -38.77
C MET A 1 4.33 9.43 -39.01
N ASN A 2 5.59 9.43 -38.59
CA ASN A 2 6.54 8.39 -38.98
C ASN A 2 6.29 7.09 -38.19
N LYS A 3 6.30 5.90 -38.84
CA LYS A 3 5.99 4.62 -38.17
C LYS A 3 6.89 4.35 -36.95
N LYS A 4 8.15 4.81 -37.03
CA LYS A 4 9.11 4.77 -35.92
C LYS A 4 8.69 5.64 -34.73
N LEU A 5 8.04 6.79 -34.97
CA LEU A 5 7.57 7.69 -33.92
C LEU A 5 6.42 7.08 -33.11
N VAL A 6 5.48 6.42 -33.80
CA VAL A 6 4.37 5.70 -33.15
C VAL A 6 4.90 4.55 -32.29
N LEU A 7 5.92 3.84 -32.78
CA LEU A 7 6.53 2.71 -32.07
C LEU A 7 7.30 3.16 -30.81
N VAL A 8 8.00 4.29 -30.88
CA VAL A 8 8.69 4.88 -29.71
C VAL A 8 7.70 5.39 -28.66
N ILE A 9 6.60 6.03 -29.09
CA ILE A 9 5.53 6.48 -28.18
C ILE A 9 4.87 5.26 -27.52
N GLY A 10 4.56 4.21 -28.27
CA GLY A 10 4.01 2.97 -27.72
C GLY A 10 4.93 2.30 -26.69
N LEU A 11 6.23 2.25 -26.95
CA LEU A 11 7.21 1.66 -26.01
C LEU A 11 7.38 2.49 -24.73
N LEU A 12 7.27 3.82 -24.82
CA LEU A 12 7.31 4.73 -23.66
C LEU A 12 6.05 4.58 -22.80
N VAL A 13 4.87 4.40 -23.41
CA VAL A 13 3.61 4.15 -22.69
C VAL A 13 3.63 2.80 -21.97
N LEU A 14 4.22 1.76 -22.58
CA LEU A 14 4.37 0.43 -21.96
C LEU A 14 5.37 0.38 -20.79
N ARG A 15 6.39 1.25 -20.77
CA ARG A 15 7.30 1.39 -19.61
C ARG A 15 6.69 2.17 -18.43
N GLY A 16 5.58 2.85 -18.65
CA GLY A 16 4.84 3.62 -17.66
C GLY A 16 3.81 2.82 -16.86
N ILE A 17 3.71 1.50 -17.06
CA ILE A 17 2.96 0.60 -16.17
C ILE A 17 3.68 0.65 -14.83
N SER A 18 3.25 1.62 -14.03
CA SER A 18 3.88 2.03 -12.80
C SER A 18 4.00 0.82 -11.89
N GLN A 19 5.20 0.57 -11.37
CA GLN A 19 5.30 -0.07 -10.06
C GLN A 19 4.57 0.88 -9.11
N CYS A 20 3.28 0.65 -8.93
CA CYS A 20 2.45 1.42 -8.03
C CYS A 20 2.90 1.02 -6.63
N ARG A 21 3.83 1.80 -6.09
CA ARG A 21 4.29 1.69 -4.71
C ARG A 21 3.23 2.33 -3.84
N GLY A 22 2.61 1.52 -2.99
CA GLY A 22 1.56 1.91 -2.08
C GLY A 22 1.69 1.17 -0.75
N ASP A 23 2.91 0.84 -0.33
CA ASP A 23 3.12 0.05 0.87
C ASP A 23 2.87 0.92 2.11
N GLY A 24 1.73 0.68 2.76
CA GLY A 24 1.51 1.13 4.12
C GLY A 24 2.20 0.19 5.10
N PHE A 25 2.50 0.67 6.30
CA PHE A 25 2.97 -0.20 7.38
C PHE A 25 2.44 0.26 8.72
N ILE A 26 2.30 -0.70 9.64
CA ILE A 26 1.89 -0.44 11.01
C ILE A 26 3.15 -0.36 11.86
N VAL A 27 3.38 0.79 12.47
CA VAL A 27 4.50 1.02 13.39
C VAL A 27 4.05 0.71 14.80
N ILE A 28 4.70 -0.26 15.44
CA ILE A 28 4.44 -0.60 16.84
C ILE A 28 5.16 0.40 17.75
N GLU A 29 4.42 1.14 18.58
CA GLU A 29 5.01 2.12 19.51
C GLU A 29 5.84 1.44 20.60
N HIS A 30 5.33 0.31 21.11
CA HIS A 30 5.92 -0.44 22.21
C HIS A 30 6.49 -1.76 21.65
N PRO A 31 7.74 -1.78 21.16
CA PRO A 31 8.29 -2.95 20.50
C PRO A 31 8.38 -4.13 21.47
N ILE A 32 7.92 -5.28 20.99
CA ILE A 32 8.03 -6.56 21.70
C ILE A 32 9.28 -7.31 21.25
N TYR A 33 9.71 -8.30 22.03
CA TYR A 33 10.72 -9.24 21.57
C TYR A 33 10.11 -10.12 20.47
N VAL A 34 10.52 -9.89 19.23
CA VAL A 34 10.20 -10.76 18.10
C VAL A 34 11.38 -11.69 17.81
N PRO A 35 11.12 -12.93 17.36
CA PRO A 35 12.18 -13.77 16.80
C PRO A 35 12.93 -13.02 15.69
N PRO A 36 14.21 -13.37 15.39
CA PRO A 36 15.03 -12.65 14.42
C PRO A 36 14.48 -12.57 12.98
N THR A 37 13.33 -13.19 12.71
CA THR A 37 12.63 -13.17 11.43
C THR A 37 11.84 -11.90 11.17
N HIS A 38 11.56 -11.07 12.19
CA HIS A 38 10.81 -9.81 12.05
C HIS A 38 11.61 -8.61 12.55
N PHE A 39 11.33 -7.43 11.99
CA PHE A 39 11.83 -6.18 12.55
C PHE A 39 11.00 -5.84 13.81
N PRO A 40 11.63 -5.42 14.93
CA PRO A 40 10.89 -5.10 16.15
C PRO A 40 9.83 -3.99 15.99
N PHE A 41 10.05 -3.05 15.06
CA PHE A 41 9.11 -1.96 14.76
C PHE A 41 8.00 -2.36 13.77
N ALA A 42 8.14 -3.51 13.10
CA ALA A 42 7.19 -4.07 12.14
C ALA A 42 6.95 -5.55 12.48
N ALA A 43 6.41 -5.77 13.68
CA ALA A 43 6.15 -7.11 14.24
C ALA A 43 4.93 -7.82 13.60
N LEU A 44 4.23 -7.15 12.67
CA LEU A 44 3.10 -7.68 11.92
C LEU A 44 3.56 -8.13 10.54
N GLU A 45 2.99 -9.24 10.07
CA GLU A 45 3.21 -9.77 8.72
C GLU A 45 2.24 -9.14 7.73
N VAL A 46 2.72 -8.80 6.53
CA VAL A 46 1.84 -8.40 5.43
C VAL A 46 1.46 -9.67 4.66
N THR A 47 0.25 -10.18 4.86
CA THR A 47 -0.24 -11.41 4.21
C THR A 47 -0.80 -11.17 2.83
N SER A 48 -1.33 -9.96 2.59
CA SER A 48 -1.85 -9.53 1.30
C SER A 48 -1.55 -8.05 1.09
N HIS A 49 -1.17 -7.70 -0.14
CA HIS A 49 -0.99 -6.33 -0.59
C HIS A 49 -1.38 -6.23 -2.05
N GLN A 50 -2.48 -5.54 -2.33
CA GLN A 50 -3.03 -5.39 -3.67
C GLN A 50 -3.22 -3.91 -4.00
N VAL A 51 -2.61 -3.48 -5.11
CA VAL A 51 -2.73 -2.11 -5.61
C VAL A 51 -3.45 -2.14 -6.94
N ASN A 52 -4.55 -1.42 -7.02
CA ASN A 52 -5.29 -1.21 -8.25
C ASN A 52 -5.18 0.26 -8.66
N VAL A 53 -4.80 0.50 -9.91
CA VAL A 53 -4.78 1.85 -10.48
C VAL A 53 -5.72 1.90 -11.67
N LYS A 54 -6.70 2.80 -11.61
CA LYS A 54 -7.61 3.11 -12.69
C LYS A 54 -7.31 4.53 -13.20
N ILE A 55 -7.19 4.67 -14.51
CA ILE A 55 -7.09 5.98 -15.15
C ILE A 55 -8.50 6.42 -15.58
N ASP A 56 -8.95 7.56 -15.06
CA ASP A 56 -10.21 8.20 -15.44
C ASP A 56 -9.92 9.60 -15.98
N GLY A 57 -9.93 9.72 -17.31
CA GLY A 57 -9.48 10.92 -18.02
C GLY A 57 -8.01 11.25 -17.73
N GLN A 58 -7.77 12.33 -16.98
CA GLN A 58 -6.43 12.80 -16.59
C GLN A 58 -6.12 12.52 -15.10
N VAL A 59 -6.96 11.76 -14.40
CA VAL A 59 -6.79 11.43 -12.98
C VAL A 59 -6.46 9.94 -12.84
N ALA A 60 -5.47 9.63 -12.00
CA ALA A 60 -5.21 8.27 -11.57
C ALA A 60 -5.88 8.03 -10.21
N ILE A 61 -6.82 7.09 -10.17
CA ILE A 61 -7.48 6.62 -8.94
C ILE A 61 -6.73 5.38 -8.48
N THR A 62 -6.20 5.41 -7.27
CA THR A 62 -5.45 4.29 -6.69
C THR A 62 -6.20 3.73 -5.49
N SER A 63 -6.57 2.45 -5.56
CA SER A 63 -7.16 1.68 -4.47
C SER A 63 -6.13 0.69 -3.95
N ILE A 64 -5.98 0.62 -2.63
CA ILE A 64 -5.00 -0.25 -1.97
C ILE A 64 -5.74 -1.06 -0.92
N ASP A 65 -5.64 -2.38 -1.05
CA ASP A 65 -6.11 -3.34 -0.07
C ASP A 65 -4.90 -4.04 0.53
N GLN A 66 -4.75 -3.95 1.86
CA GLN A 66 -3.62 -4.52 2.57
C GLN A 66 -4.08 -5.25 3.83
N GLU A 67 -3.59 -6.46 4.03
CA GLU A 67 -3.91 -7.31 5.18
C GLU A 67 -2.66 -7.50 6.04
N PHE A 68 -2.85 -7.31 7.35
CA PHE A 68 -1.81 -7.51 8.35
C PHE A 68 -2.20 -8.64 9.29
N TYR A 69 -1.29 -9.60 9.49
CA TYR A 69 -1.43 -10.67 10.46
C TYR A 69 -0.50 -10.42 11.65
N ASN A 70 -1.04 -10.63 12.86
CA ASN A 70 -0.25 -10.63 14.09
C ASN A 70 0.13 -12.07 14.45
N PRO A 71 1.36 -12.54 14.17
CA PRO A 71 1.80 -13.88 14.52
C PRO A 71 2.12 -14.04 16.03
N ASN A 72 2.10 -12.95 16.79
CA ASN A 72 2.50 -12.92 18.19
C ASN A 72 1.33 -13.27 19.12
N ASP A 73 1.65 -13.72 20.34
CA ASP A 73 0.68 -14.07 21.38
C ASP A 73 0.15 -12.87 22.18
N GLN A 74 0.60 -11.66 21.83
CA GLN A 74 0.22 -10.41 22.48
C GLN A 74 -0.61 -9.53 21.56
N ARG A 75 -1.56 -8.79 22.14
CA ARG A 75 -2.22 -7.68 21.44
C ARG A 75 -1.20 -6.56 21.23
N LEU A 76 -1.07 -6.13 19.98
CA LEU A 76 -0.22 -5.02 19.58
C LEU A 76 -1.06 -3.79 19.26
N GLU A 77 -0.51 -2.63 19.59
CA GLU A 77 -1.04 -1.32 19.23
C GLU A 77 0.03 -0.60 18.39
N GLY A 78 -0.43 0.10 17.36
CA GLY A 78 0.46 0.78 16.45
C GLY A 78 -0.27 1.74 15.51
N PHE A 79 0.50 2.57 14.85
CA PHE A 79 -0.01 3.52 13.87
C PHE A 79 0.07 2.96 12.47
N TYR A 80 -1.05 2.95 11.77
CA TYR A 80 -1.03 2.76 10.33
C TYR A 80 -0.48 4.02 9.66
N MET A 81 0.71 3.91 9.07
CA MET A 81 1.36 5.00 8.35
C MET A 81 1.37 4.69 6.86
N PHE A 82 0.87 5.65 6.08
CA PHE A 82 0.76 5.53 4.63
C PHE A 82 1.29 6.79 3.93
N PRO A 83 2.28 6.66 3.03
CA PRO A 83 2.83 7.81 2.31
C PRO A 83 1.87 8.26 1.19
N VAL A 84 1.38 9.50 1.29
CA VAL A 84 0.57 10.12 0.23
C VAL A 84 1.46 10.94 -0.71
N PRO A 85 1.44 10.68 -2.03
CA PRO A 85 2.20 11.48 -2.99
C PRO A 85 1.83 12.96 -2.96
N LYS A 86 2.80 13.84 -3.25
CA LYS A 86 2.53 15.27 -3.37
C LYS A 86 1.48 15.53 -4.45
N GLY A 87 0.44 16.28 -4.10
CA GLY A 87 -0.67 16.61 -5.01
C GLY A 87 -1.72 15.51 -5.17
N ALA A 88 -1.54 14.36 -4.51
CA ALA A 88 -2.63 13.38 -4.36
C ALA A 88 -3.51 13.75 -3.16
N HIS A 89 -4.77 13.34 -3.23
CA HIS A 89 -5.75 13.51 -2.16
C HIS A 89 -6.23 12.13 -1.71
N LEU A 90 -6.31 11.93 -0.39
CA LEU A 90 -6.95 10.75 0.18
C LEU A 90 -8.46 10.93 0.09
N ASP A 91 -9.13 10.01 -0.61
CA ASP A 91 -10.58 10.04 -0.80
C ASP A 91 -11.30 9.30 0.34
N LYS A 92 -10.91 8.03 0.57
CA LYS A 92 -11.50 7.17 1.61
C LYS A 92 -10.43 6.34 2.29
N PHE A 93 -10.61 6.14 3.59
CA PHE A 93 -9.88 5.16 4.38
C PHE A 93 -10.87 4.35 5.22
N SER A 94 -10.63 3.04 5.30
CA SER A 94 -11.44 2.11 6.10
C SER A 94 -10.56 1.00 6.62
N MET A 95 -10.81 0.56 7.84
CA MET A 95 -10.09 -0.54 8.46
C MET A 95 -11.10 -1.58 8.97
N GLU A 96 -10.71 -2.84 8.88
CA GLU A 96 -11.42 -3.95 9.51
C GLU A 96 -10.46 -4.70 10.42
N ILE A 97 -10.87 -4.96 11.66
CA ILE A 97 -10.10 -5.75 12.61
C ILE A 97 -10.96 -6.92 13.08
N GLY A 98 -10.54 -8.14 12.74
CA GLY A 98 -11.21 -9.38 13.16
C GLY A 98 -12.68 -9.47 12.72
N GLY A 99 -12.99 -9.09 11.47
CA GLY A 99 -14.35 -9.16 10.94
C GLY A 99 -15.21 -7.92 11.19
N LYS A 100 -14.66 -6.89 11.85
CA LYS A 100 -15.42 -5.70 12.28
C LYS A 100 -14.81 -4.42 11.77
N SER A 101 -15.62 -3.59 11.15
CA SER A 101 -15.23 -2.25 10.74
C SER A 101 -14.89 -1.40 11.96
N VAL A 102 -13.80 -0.66 11.85
CA VAL A 102 -13.34 0.31 12.85
C VAL A 102 -13.39 1.70 12.22
N ASP A 103 -13.86 2.66 13.00
CA ASP A 103 -13.80 4.06 12.59
C ASP A 103 -12.34 4.52 12.66
N ALA A 104 -11.93 5.28 11.64
CA ALA A 104 -10.59 5.83 11.51
C ALA A 104 -10.53 7.31 11.91
#